data_AF-A0A6B3IMJ7-F1
#
_entry.id   AF-A0A6B3IMJ7-F1
#
_cell.length_a   1.000
_cell.length_b   1.000
_cell.length_c   1.000
_cell.angle_alpha   90.00
_cell.angle_beta   90.00
_cell.angle_gamma   90.00
#
_symmetry.space_group_name_H-M   'P 1'
#
loop_
_entity.id
_entity.type
_entity.pdbx_description
1 polymer ?
#
loop_
_entity_poly.entity_id
_entity_poly.type
_entity_poly.pdbx_seq_one_letter_code
_entity_poly.pdbx_strand_id
1 'polypeptide(L)' 'LAERWGPPGPPGLPAFLADTQLRIKGYADDRTCAAVWEA' A
#
# COMPACT_ATOMS: atom_id res chain seq x y z
N LEU A 1 -3.14 -10.03 3.72
CA LEU A 1 -2.64 -9.30 2.54
C LEU A 1 -3.07 -10.00 1.24
N ALA A 2 -2.73 -11.29 1.05
CA ALA A 2 -3.12 -12.08 -0.11
C ALA A 2 -4.62 -11.99 -0.46
N GLU A 3 -5.50 -12.11 0.53
CA GLU A 3 -6.95 -12.03 0.33
C GLU A 3 -7.44 -10.62 -0.08
N ARG A 4 -6.73 -9.56 0.32
CA ARG A 4 -7.08 -8.16 -0.01
C ARG A 4 -6.47 -7.68 -1.33
N TRP A 5 -5.39 -8.32 -1.77
CA TRP A 5 -4.66 -7.99 -3.00
C TRP A 5 -4.94 -9.00 -4.14
N GLY A 6 -5.66 -10.09 -3.83
CA GLY A 6 -6.06 -11.12 -4.78
C GLY A 6 -7.26 -10.77 -5.67
N PRO A 7 -8.27 -10.00 -5.22
CA PRO A 7 -9.36 -9.57 -6.08
C PRO A 7 -8.87 -8.70 -7.26
N PRO A 8 -9.58 -8.70 -8.41
CA PRO A 8 -9.19 -7.91 -9.56
C PRO A 8 -9.25 -6.41 -9.25
N GLY A 9 -8.18 -5.70 -9.64
CA GLY A 9 -8.09 -4.25 -9.53
C GLY A 9 -7.37 -3.75 -8.26
N PRO A 10 -6.92 -2.49 -8.28
CA PRO A 10 -6.18 -1.91 -7.18
C PRO A 10 -7.07 -1.67 -5.95
N PRO A 11 -6.52 -1.77 -4.73
CA PRO A 11 -7.21 -1.31 -3.53
C PRO A 11 -7.44 0.20 -3.61
N GLY A 12 -8.51 0.68 -2.96
CA GLY A 12 -8.69 2.11 -2.75
C GLY A 12 -7.53 2.71 -1.93
N LEU A 13 -7.30 4.02 -2.08
CA LEU A 13 -6.19 4.73 -1.43
C LEU A 13 -6.09 4.49 0.09
N PRO A 14 -7.18 4.49 0.89
CA PRO A 14 -7.08 4.23 2.32
C PRO A 14 -6.58 2.81 2.65
N ALA A 15 -7.04 1.82 1.89
CA ALA A 15 -6.63 0.43 2.03
C ALA A 15 -5.16 0.23 1.63
N PHE A 16 -4.71 0.90 0.57
CA PHE A 16 -3.31 0.92 0.14
C PHE A 16 -2.38 1.54 1.20
N LEU A 17 -2.74 2.69 1.77
CA LEU A 17 -1.94 3.36 2.80
C LEU A 17 -1.88 2.56 4.11
N ALA A 18 -2.98 1.90 4.47
CA ALA A 18 -3.02 1.02 5.64
C ALA A 18 -2.08 -0.19 5.49
N ASP A 19 -1.92 -0.71 4.28
CA ASP A 19 -1.06 -1.87 4.00
C ASP A 19 0.42 -1.48 3.87
N THR A 20 0.73 -0.32 3.28
CA THR A 20 2.11 0.10 3.00
C THR A 20 2.80 0.79 4.17
N GLN A 21 2.03 1.28 5.15
CA GLN A 21 2.54 1.78 6.45
C GLN A 21 3.76 2.71 6.34
N LEU A 22 3.75 3.62 5.35
CA LEU A 22 4.88 4.51 5.03
C LEU A 22 5.29 5.46 6.18
N ARG A 23 4.47 5.61 7.22
CA ARG A 23 4.82 6.40 8.41
C ARG A 23 5.12 5.51 9.62
N ILE A 24 6.36 5.56 10.11
CA ILE A 24 6.77 4.94 11.37
C ILE A 24 7.28 6.04 12.31
N LYS A 25 6.77 6.06 13.54
CA LYS A 25 7.21 7.03 14.55
C LYS A 25 8.69 6.83 14.86
N GLY A 26 9.45 7.93 14.88
CA GLY A 26 10.89 7.91 15.17
C GLY A 26 11.77 7.57 13.95
N TYR A 27 11.17 7.33 12.79
CA TYR A 27 11.88 7.20 11.52
C TYR A 27 11.65 8.47 10.69
N ALA A 28 12.71 9.26 10.50
CA ALA A 28 12.64 10.55 9.83
C ALA A 28 12.82 10.45 8.30
N ASP A 29 13.24 9.29 7.80
CA ASP A 29 13.48 9.10 6.39
C ASP A 29 12.18 9.07 5.59
N ASP A 30 12.20 9.76 4.45
CA ASP A 30 11.11 9.70 3.49
C ASP A 30 10.96 8.29 2.93
N ARG A 31 9.72 7.82 2.82
CA ARG A 31 9.41 6.51 2.25
C ARG A 31 8.36 6.65 1.15
N THR A 32 8.63 5.97 0.05
CA THR A 32 7.78 5.94 -1.14
C THR A 32 7.33 4.51 -1.41
N CYS A 33 6.04 4.30 -1.68
CA CYS A 33 5.51 3.03 -2.19
C CYS A 33 4.74 3.26 -3.48
N ALA A 34 4.82 2.28 -4.36
CA ALA A 34 3.99 2.15 -5.55
C ALA A 34 3.48 0.71 -5.64
N ALA A 35 2.33 0.52 -6.28
CA ALA A 35 1.82 -0.81 -6.59
C ALA A 35 1.26 -0.80 -8.02
N VAL A 36 1.38 -1.96 -8.68
CA VAL A 36 1.12 -2.12 -10.11
C VAL A 36 0.05 -3.20 -10.28
N TRP A 37 -0.90 -2.95 -11.16
CA TRP A 37 -1.90 -3.91 -11.60
C TRP A 37 -1.89 -3.99 -13.11
N GLU A 38 -2.05 -5.20 -13.62
CA GLU A 38 -2.35 -5.43 -15.03
C GLU A 38 -3.77 -4.93 -15.34
N ALA A 39 -3.97 -4.44 -16.56
CA ALA A 39 -5.25 -3.92 -17.05
C ALA A 39 -6.21 -5.03 -17.49
#